data_AF-A0A9X8EIR4-F1
#
_entry.id   AF-A0A9X8EIR4-F1
#
_cell.length_a   1.000
_cell.length_b   1.000
_cell.length_c   1.000
_cell.angle_alpha   90.00
_cell.angle_beta   90.00
_cell.angle_gamma   90.00
#
_symmetry.space_group_name_H-M   'P 1'
#
loop_
_entity.id
_entity.type
_entity.pdbx_description
1 polymer ?
#
loop_
_entity_poly.entity_id
_entity_poly.type
_entity_poly.pdbx_seq_one_letter_code
_entity_poly.pdbx_strand_id
1 'polypeptide(L)'
;MIRSLRLRLMLAAAVLALLFMLALLPALQKAFSLALQESIEQRLASDVTTLISAARIDGGKLQMPDLLPDEKFNLPDSRLLGYIYDRQGNLVWRSRATNDENINYTPRYDGRGNEFARIRQDHGEEFFVYDVEVKLLGGKSAAFSIVALQPVREYQQTLNGLQEKLYLGFGAALLALMLLLWAGLTWGLRSLRRMSVELDDVESGAREGLSAEHPRELLRLTGSLNRLLRSEREQRGRYRDSLDDLAHSLKTPLAVLQGVSESMAQREGEREQARVLQSQIERMSQQIDYQLQRASLRKSGLVRHQVALHPLLDSLCSTLAKVYRDKQVHITYAVPDQALVPMEQGALLELLGNLLENAYRLCLGQIRISLRVSDTALELCVEDDGPGVPVHQRERILQRGERLDRQYPGQGIGLAVVKDIIESYDATLTLDDSPLGGAAFRIRFPLD
;
A
#
# COMPACT_ATOMS: atom_id res chain seq x y z
N MET A 1 -16.92 3.98 2.15
CA MET A 1 -15.65 4.73 2.11
C MET A 1 -14.55 3.84 1.56
N ILE A 2 -13.93 4.20 0.44
CA ILE A 2 -12.82 3.45 -0.16
C ILE A 2 -11.60 3.51 0.79
N ARG A 3 -11.11 2.36 1.30
CA ARG A 3 -9.99 2.31 2.28
C ARG A 3 -8.60 2.40 1.64
N SER A 4 -8.47 2.16 0.34
CA SER A 4 -7.16 2.18 -0.34
C SER A 4 -6.79 3.59 -0.81
N LEU A 5 -5.67 4.12 -0.30
CA LEU A 5 -5.08 5.38 -0.78
C LEU A 5 -4.82 5.35 -2.29
N ARG A 6 -4.37 4.20 -2.80
CA ARG A 6 -4.12 3.97 -4.23
C ARG A 6 -5.38 4.18 -5.07
N LEU A 7 -6.50 3.60 -4.63
CA LEU A 7 -7.77 3.73 -5.37
C LEU A 7 -8.30 5.16 -5.32
N ARG A 8 -8.15 5.87 -4.18
CA ARG A 8 -8.54 7.28 -4.06
C ARG A 8 -7.76 8.17 -5.01
N LEU A 9 -6.44 8.03 -5.06
CA LEU A 9 -5.58 8.82 -5.96
C LEU A 9 -5.88 8.53 -7.43
N MET A 10 -6.05 7.25 -7.80
CA MET A 10 -6.42 6.87 -9.16
C MET A 10 -7.78 7.43 -9.57
N LEU A 11 -8.79 7.36 -8.70
CA LEU A 11 -10.11 7.91 -8.98
C LEU A 11 -10.07 9.44 -9.11
N ALA A 12 -9.34 10.13 -8.23
CA ALA A 12 -9.19 11.58 -8.32
C ALA A 12 -8.50 12.00 -9.64
N ALA A 13 -7.42 11.30 -10.02
CA ALA A 13 -6.73 11.56 -11.28
C ALA A 13 -7.60 11.23 -12.50
N ALA A 14 -8.36 10.13 -12.47
CA ALA A 14 -9.29 9.76 -13.53
C ALA A 14 -10.42 10.78 -13.69
N VAL A 15 -11.00 11.25 -12.58
CA VAL A 15 -12.04 12.29 -12.59
C VAL A 15 -11.48 13.61 -13.14
N LEU A 16 -10.29 14.03 -12.70
CA LEU A 16 -9.67 15.24 -13.21
C LEU A 16 -9.36 15.15 -14.71
N ALA A 17 -8.80 14.03 -15.16
CA ALA A 17 -8.51 13.79 -16.58
C ALA A 17 -9.80 13.77 -17.41
N LEU A 18 -10.87 13.15 -16.91
CA LEU A 18 -12.17 13.13 -17.56
C LEU A 18 -12.76 14.54 -17.67
N LEU A 19 -12.77 15.32 -16.59
CA LEU A 19 -13.25 16.71 -16.60
C LEU A 19 -12.46 17.58 -17.57
N PHE A 20 -11.13 17.41 -17.60
CA PHE A 20 -10.28 18.11 -18.55
C PHE A 20 -10.63 17.75 -20.00
N MET A 21 -10.84 16.46 -20.31
CA MET A 21 -11.29 16.04 -21.65
C MET A 21 -12.66 16.58 -22.01
N LEU A 22 -13.60 16.57 -21.06
CA LEU A 22 -14.95 17.08 -21.25
C LEU A 22 -14.97 18.59 -21.56
N ALA A 23 -13.98 19.34 -21.07
CA ALA A 23 -13.81 20.76 -21.40
C ALA A 23 -13.03 20.99 -22.70
N LEU A 24 -11.93 20.26 -22.91
CA LEU A 24 -11.01 20.52 -24.03
C LEU A 24 -11.58 20.06 -25.38
N LEU A 25 -12.25 18.90 -25.42
CA LEU A 25 -12.76 18.33 -26.64
C LEU A 25 -13.79 19.22 -27.37
N PRO A 26 -14.86 19.74 -26.71
CA PRO A 26 -15.80 20.63 -27.38
C PRO A 26 -15.15 21.97 -27.78
N ALA A 27 -14.19 22.47 -27.00
CA ALA A 27 -13.45 23.67 -27.35
C ALA A 27 -12.64 23.48 -28.65
N LEU A 28 -11.95 22.34 -28.80
CA LEU A 28 -11.18 22.00 -29.99
C LEU A 28 -12.10 21.79 -31.21
N GLN A 29 -13.22 21.06 -31.03
CA GLN A 29 -14.21 20.86 -32.08
C GLN A 29 -14.79 22.20 -32.56
N LYS A 30 -15.11 23.12 -31.64
CA LYS A 30 -15.60 24.45 -31.96
C LYS A 30 -14.56 25.29 -32.71
N ALA A 31 -13.32 25.33 -32.21
CA ALA A 31 -12.24 26.05 -32.88
C ALA A 31 -12.00 25.54 -34.31
N PHE A 32 -12.00 24.22 -34.50
CA PHE A 32 -11.86 23.62 -35.82
C PHE A 32 -13.04 23.91 -36.74
N SER A 33 -14.28 23.86 -36.23
CA SER A 33 -15.48 24.21 -37.01
C SER A 33 -15.45 25.65 -37.53
N LEU A 34 -15.01 26.60 -36.69
CA LEU A 34 -14.86 28.01 -37.07
C LEU A 34 -13.78 28.17 -38.14
N ALA A 35 -12.60 27.57 -37.94
CA ALA A 35 -11.51 27.63 -38.91
C ALA A 35 -11.88 27.01 -40.26
N LEU A 36 -12.62 25.89 -40.25
CA LEU A 36 -13.05 25.23 -41.47
C LEU A 36 -14.13 26.04 -42.21
N GLN A 37 -15.07 26.65 -41.48
CA GLN A 37 -16.08 27.54 -42.07
C GLN A 37 -15.42 28.77 -42.71
N GLU A 38 -14.48 29.43 -42.03
CA GLU A 38 -13.72 30.56 -42.56
C GLU A 38 -12.91 30.17 -43.81
N SER A 39 -12.32 28.97 -43.82
CA SER A 39 -11.62 28.44 -44.99
C SER A 39 -12.56 28.20 -46.18
N ILE A 40 -13.78 27.73 -45.95
CA ILE A 40 -14.79 27.56 -47.00
C ILE A 40 -15.22 28.92 -47.55
N GLU A 41 -15.47 29.90 -46.69
CA GLU A 41 -15.82 31.26 -47.08
C GLU A 41 -14.74 31.89 -47.99
N GLN A 42 -13.47 31.84 -47.56
CA GLN A 42 -12.35 32.35 -48.35
C GLN A 42 -12.20 31.64 -49.70
N ARG A 43 -12.43 30.32 -49.73
CA ARG A 43 -12.38 29.52 -50.96
C ARG A 43 -13.48 29.92 -51.93
N LEU A 44 -14.73 29.97 -51.46
CA LEU A 44 -15.86 30.39 -52.29
C LEU A 44 -15.71 31.84 -52.77
N ALA A 45 -15.15 32.74 -51.95
CA ALA A 45 -14.84 34.10 -52.37
C ALA A 45 -13.84 34.15 -53.54
N SER A 46 -12.80 33.31 -53.49
CA SER A 46 -11.83 33.15 -54.58
C SER A 46 -12.47 32.56 -55.84
N ASP A 47 -13.35 31.57 -55.66
CA ASP A 47 -14.06 30.92 -56.76
C ASP A 47 -15.01 31.90 -57.47
N VAL A 48 -15.76 32.71 -56.72
CA VAL A 48 -16.59 33.80 -57.28
C VAL A 48 -15.74 34.86 -57.98
N THR A 49 -14.60 35.25 -57.42
CA THR A 49 -13.67 36.20 -58.07
C THR A 49 -13.16 35.69 -59.42
N THR A 50 -12.95 34.38 -59.53
CA THR A 50 -12.58 33.71 -60.79
C THR A 50 -13.72 33.76 -61.80
N LEU A 51 -14.98 33.53 -61.37
CA LEU A 51 -16.15 33.69 -62.23
C LEU A 51 -16.33 35.14 -62.70
N ILE A 52 -16.16 36.12 -61.82
CA ILE A 52 -16.21 37.56 -62.15
C ILE A 52 -15.14 37.90 -63.21
N SER A 53 -13.92 37.38 -63.06
CA SER A 53 -12.81 37.65 -63.97
C SER A 53 -12.98 37.01 -65.35
N ALA A 54 -13.70 35.88 -65.41
CA ALA A 54 -14.01 35.18 -66.66
C ALA A 54 -15.20 35.81 -67.42
N ALA A 55 -16.10 36.48 -66.70
CA ALA A 55 -17.27 37.12 -67.27
C ALA A 55 -16.91 38.30 -68.19
N ARG A 56 -17.49 38.33 -69.38
CA ARG A 56 -17.39 39.46 -70.31
C ARG A 56 -18.76 40.07 -70.55
N ILE A 57 -18.78 41.39 -70.74
CA ILE A 57 -20.02 42.12 -71.08
C ILE A 57 -19.86 42.62 -72.50
N ASP A 58 -20.67 42.08 -73.42
CA ASP A 58 -20.70 42.48 -74.81
C ASP A 58 -22.12 42.90 -75.19
N GLY A 59 -22.29 44.10 -75.73
CA GLY A 59 -23.60 44.66 -76.08
C GLY A 59 -24.60 44.78 -74.91
N GLY A 60 -24.13 44.86 -73.66
CA GLY A 60 -24.99 44.91 -72.47
C GLY A 60 -25.55 43.55 -72.02
N LYS A 61 -25.12 42.45 -72.65
CA LYS A 61 -25.42 41.08 -72.22
C LYS A 61 -24.18 40.43 -71.60
N LEU A 62 -24.39 39.65 -70.55
CA LEU A 62 -23.34 38.83 -69.94
C LEU A 62 -23.01 37.65 -70.87
N GLN A 63 -21.75 37.50 -71.22
CA GLN A 63 -21.22 36.35 -71.94
C GLN A 63 -20.14 35.65 -71.10
N MET A 64 -20.35 34.37 -70.86
CA MET A 64 -19.38 33.49 -70.18
C MET A 64 -18.66 32.64 -71.23
N PRO A 65 -17.36 32.32 -71.04
CA PRO A 65 -16.64 31.43 -71.95
C PRO A 65 -17.18 29.99 -71.87
N ASP A 66 -17.05 29.24 -72.96
CA ASP A 66 -17.52 27.84 -73.03
C ASP A 66 -16.83 26.93 -72.02
N LEU A 67 -15.57 27.22 -71.70
CA LEU A 67 -14.78 26.55 -70.68
C LEU A 67 -14.24 27.59 -69.71
N LEU A 68 -14.51 27.39 -68.42
CA LEU A 68 -13.99 28.24 -67.37
C LEU A 68 -12.53 27.88 -67.03
N PRO A 69 -11.71 28.86 -66.60
CA PRO A 69 -10.33 28.60 -66.19
C PRO A 69 -10.20 27.61 -65.03
N ASP A 70 -11.17 27.59 -64.11
CA ASP A 70 -11.25 26.55 -63.07
C ASP A 70 -12.08 25.36 -63.60
N GLU A 71 -11.40 24.22 -63.79
CA GLU A 71 -12.00 22.98 -64.28
C GLU A 71 -13.17 22.49 -63.43
N LYS A 72 -13.22 22.84 -62.14
CA LYS A 72 -14.31 22.46 -61.25
C LYS A 72 -15.67 22.96 -61.72
N PHE A 73 -15.75 24.10 -62.39
CA PHE A 73 -17.05 24.57 -62.91
C PHE A 73 -17.47 23.87 -64.22
N ASN A 74 -16.54 23.14 -64.85
CA ASN A 74 -16.75 22.47 -66.14
C ASN A 74 -17.12 20.98 -65.97
N LEU A 75 -16.73 20.36 -64.86
CA LEU A 75 -16.95 18.94 -64.59
C LEU A 75 -18.38 18.68 -64.04
N PRO A 76 -19.18 17.77 -64.64
CA PRO A 76 -20.54 17.48 -64.19
C PRO A 76 -20.64 16.96 -62.74
N ASP A 77 -19.64 16.18 -62.29
CA ASP A 77 -19.58 15.63 -60.93
C ASP A 77 -18.94 16.58 -59.90
N SER A 78 -18.64 17.82 -60.33
CA SER A 78 -18.05 18.79 -59.42
C SER A 78 -19.09 19.27 -58.43
N ARG A 79 -18.65 19.35 -57.18
CA ARG A 79 -19.49 19.73 -56.04
C ARG A 79 -19.47 21.24 -55.80
N LEU A 80 -18.86 22.00 -56.70
CA LEU A 80 -18.83 23.45 -56.72
C LEU A 80 -19.76 23.95 -57.82
N LEU A 81 -20.78 24.71 -57.42
CA LEU A 81 -21.83 25.15 -58.31
C LEU A 81 -21.77 26.66 -58.48
N GLY A 82 -21.64 27.12 -59.72
CA GLY A 82 -21.67 28.54 -60.07
C GLY A 82 -23.00 28.94 -60.70
N TYR A 83 -23.57 30.05 -60.23
CA TYR A 83 -24.77 30.67 -60.79
C TYR A 83 -24.57 32.18 -60.94
N ILE A 84 -25.21 32.76 -61.96
CA ILE A 84 -25.25 34.20 -62.15
C ILE A 84 -26.69 34.63 -62.36
N TYR A 85 -27.14 35.57 -61.54
CA TYR A 85 -28.50 36.10 -61.57
C TYR A 85 -28.50 37.57 -62.00
N ASP A 86 -29.57 37.99 -62.69
CA ASP A 86 -29.85 39.40 -62.94
C ASP A 86 -30.49 40.08 -61.72
N ARG A 87 -30.62 41.41 -61.77
CA ARG A 87 -31.24 42.22 -60.72
C ARG A 87 -32.69 41.82 -60.40
N GLN A 88 -33.41 41.25 -61.36
CA GLN A 88 -34.78 40.77 -61.19
C GLN A 88 -34.83 39.38 -60.53
N GLY A 89 -33.67 38.77 -60.27
CA GLY A 89 -33.56 37.43 -59.70
C GLY A 89 -33.67 36.31 -60.74
N ASN A 90 -33.67 36.62 -62.04
CA ASN A 90 -33.69 35.61 -63.08
C ASN A 90 -32.29 35.03 -63.27
N LEU A 91 -32.24 33.72 -63.49
CA LEU A 91 -30.99 33.03 -63.78
C LEU A 91 -30.50 33.39 -65.19
N VAL A 92 -29.31 33.97 -65.29
CA VAL A 92 -28.65 34.38 -66.55
C VAL A 92 -27.65 33.32 -67.01
N TRP A 93 -26.94 32.68 -66.08
CA TRP A 93 -25.97 31.64 -66.39
C TRP A 93 -25.83 30.65 -65.23
N ARG A 94 -25.51 29.40 -65.56
CA ARG A 94 -25.16 28.34 -64.60
C ARG A 94 -23.97 27.54 -65.11
N SER A 95 -23.14 27.08 -64.18
CA SER A 95 -21.97 26.24 -64.48
C SER A 95 -22.37 24.85 -64.99
N ARG A 96 -21.51 24.17 -65.75
CA ARG A 96 -21.82 22.82 -66.29
C ARG A 96 -21.94 21.76 -65.19
N ALA A 97 -21.34 22.02 -64.03
CA ALA A 97 -21.49 21.24 -62.80
C ALA A 97 -22.92 21.21 -62.24
N THR A 98 -23.84 22.07 -62.72
CA THR A 98 -25.22 22.20 -62.19
C THR A 98 -26.27 21.38 -62.92
N ASN A 99 -25.89 20.50 -63.86
CA ASN A 99 -26.84 19.90 -64.81
C ASN A 99 -27.99 19.10 -64.15
N ASP A 100 -27.86 18.66 -62.90
CA ASP A 100 -28.87 17.89 -62.17
C ASP A 100 -29.43 18.55 -60.88
N GLU A 101 -28.95 19.74 -60.48
CA GLU A 101 -29.38 20.40 -59.23
C GLU A 101 -30.02 21.77 -59.53
N ASN A 102 -31.33 21.91 -59.33
CA ASN A 102 -32.03 23.19 -59.46
C ASN A 102 -32.14 23.85 -58.08
N ILE A 103 -31.23 24.77 -57.78
CA ILE A 103 -31.13 25.41 -56.47
C ILE A 103 -32.11 26.59 -56.40
N ASN A 104 -33.06 26.52 -55.45
CA ASN A 104 -33.94 27.62 -55.11
C ASN A 104 -33.16 28.62 -54.23
N TYR A 105 -32.51 29.58 -54.87
CA TYR A 105 -31.81 30.69 -54.23
C TYR A 105 -32.24 32.00 -54.88
N THR A 106 -32.58 32.99 -54.06
CA THR A 106 -32.88 34.34 -54.52
C THR A 106 -31.76 35.26 -54.06
N PRO A 107 -30.99 35.87 -54.98
CA PRO A 107 -29.90 36.76 -54.62
C PRO A 107 -30.45 37.99 -53.89
N ARG A 108 -29.68 38.50 -52.93
CA ARG A 108 -30.03 39.69 -52.17
C ARG A 108 -29.22 40.88 -52.66
N TYR A 109 -29.92 41.86 -53.22
CA TYR A 109 -29.33 43.13 -53.66
C TYR A 109 -29.46 44.19 -52.56
N ASP A 110 -28.76 44.01 -51.44
CA ASP A 110 -28.82 44.90 -50.28
C ASP A 110 -27.70 45.96 -50.26
N GLY A 111 -26.77 45.90 -51.22
CA GLY A 111 -25.69 46.86 -51.39
C GLY A 111 -24.49 46.66 -50.47
N ARG A 112 -24.45 45.55 -49.69
CA ARG A 112 -23.31 45.20 -48.82
C ARG A 112 -22.11 44.65 -49.57
N GLY A 113 -22.29 44.28 -50.85
CA GLY A 113 -21.22 43.89 -51.76
C GLY A 113 -20.97 42.38 -51.80
N ASN A 114 -20.94 41.70 -50.65
CA ASN A 114 -20.88 40.24 -50.58
C ASN A 114 -21.65 39.68 -49.37
N GLU A 115 -22.10 38.43 -49.46
CA GLU A 115 -22.78 37.71 -48.38
C GLU A 115 -22.31 36.24 -48.35
N PHE A 116 -21.91 35.77 -47.16
CA PHE A 116 -21.69 34.35 -46.90
C PHE A 116 -22.82 33.81 -46.01
N ALA A 117 -23.55 32.81 -46.51
CA ALA A 117 -24.72 32.27 -45.83
C ALA A 117 -24.81 30.75 -45.97
N ARG A 118 -25.60 30.13 -45.08
CA ARG A 118 -26.01 28.73 -45.21
C ARG A 118 -27.49 28.70 -45.58
N ILE A 119 -27.80 28.09 -46.71
CA ILE A 119 -29.18 27.93 -47.19
C ILE A 119 -29.61 26.46 -47.09
N ARG A 120 -30.91 26.22 -46.95
CA ARG A 120 -31.52 24.90 -46.97
C ARG A 120 -32.48 24.82 -48.16
N GLN A 121 -32.31 23.80 -48.99
CA GLN A 121 -33.16 23.50 -50.13
C GLN A 121 -34.40 22.71 -49.69
N ASP A 122 -35.44 22.70 -50.54
CA ASP A 122 -36.72 22.03 -50.28
C ASP A 122 -36.55 20.50 -50.09
N HIS A 123 -35.53 19.92 -50.73
CA HIS A 123 -35.14 18.51 -50.57
C HIS A 123 -34.37 18.22 -49.27
N GLY A 124 -34.18 19.21 -48.40
CA GLY A 124 -33.49 19.09 -47.11
C GLY A 124 -31.97 19.20 -47.18
N GLU A 125 -31.39 19.29 -48.38
CA GLU A 125 -29.96 19.54 -48.55
C GLU A 125 -29.59 20.98 -48.20
N GLU A 126 -28.41 21.16 -47.61
CA GLU A 126 -27.92 22.46 -47.21
C GLU A 126 -26.66 22.83 -47.97
N PHE A 127 -26.53 24.10 -48.32
CA PHE A 127 -25.42 24.64 -49.09
C PHE A 127 -24.82 25.85 -48.38
N PHE A 128 -23.50 25.94 -48.41
CA PHE A 128 -22.81 27.20 -48.19
C PHE A 128 -22.87 28.02 -49.47
N VAL A 129 -23.19 29.30 -49.32
CA VAL A 129 -23.41 30.23 -50.43
C VAL A 129 -22.52 31.42 -50.20
N TYR A 130 -21.77 31.79 -51.23
CA TYR A 130 -21.07 33.06 -51.30
C TYR A 130 -21.62 33.85 -52.49
N ASP A 131 -22.32 34.93 -52.20
CA ASP A 131 -22.92 35.84 -53.18
C ASP A 131 -22.12 37.14 -53.25
N VAL A 132 -21.78 37.59 -54.46
CA VAL A 132 -21.12 38.88 -54.70
C VAL A 132 -21.92 39.70 -55.71
N GLU A 133 -22.25 40.94 -55.31
CA GLU A 133 -22.90 41.92 -56.17
C GLU A 133 -21.88 42.63 -57.07
N VAL A 134 -22.06 42.51 -58.38
CA VAL A 134 -21.17 43.17 -59.36
C VAL A 134 -21.85 44.39 -59.97
N LYS A 135 -21.17 45.54 -59.91
CA LYS A 135 -21.62 46.82 -60.49
C LYS A 135 -20.90 47.07 -61.81
N LEU A 136 -21.64 47.42 -62.87
CA LEU A 136 -21.02 47.87 -64.11
C LEU A 136 -20.40 49.26 -63.94
N LEU A 137 -19.22 49.45 -64.52
CA LEU A 137 -18.58 50.76 -64.69
C LEU A 137 -19.45 51.60 -65.66
N GLY A 138 -20.21 52.56 -65.11
CA GLY A 138 -21.12 53.40 -65.91
C GLY A 138 -22.32 53.99 -65.17
N GLY A 139 -22.66 53.49 -63.98
CA GLY A 139 -23.51 54.20 -63.02
C GLY A 139 -24.88 53.57 -62.71
N LYS A 140 -25.12 53.44 -61.39
CA LYS A 140 -26.39 53.26 -60.68
C LYS A 140 -27.19 51.98 -60.94
N SER A 141 -26.57 50.83 -60.69
CA SER A 141 -27.10 49.70 -59.88
C SER A 141 -26.26 48.44 -60.13
N ALA A 142 -26.16 47.55 -59.14
CA ALA A 142 -25.65 46.19 -59.37
C ALA A 142 -26.49 45.55 -60.49
N ALA A 143 -25.83 44.94 -61.49
CA ALA A 143 -26.54 44.34 -62.62
C ALA A 143 -26.61 42.83 -62.52
N PHE A 144 -25.62 42.22 -61.85
CA PHE A 144 -25.52 40.78 -61.71
C PHE A 144 -25.11 40.41 -60.28
N SER A 145 -25.65 39.30 -59.78
CA SER A 145 -25.18 38.61 -58.58
C SER A 145 -24.46 37.34 -59.06
N ILE A 146 -23.21 37.17 -58.66
CA ILE A 146 -22.42 35.98 -58.96
C ILE A 146 -22.32 35.16 -57.68
N VAL A 147 -22.78 33.92 -57.77
CA VAL A 147 -22.98 33.05 -56.61
C VAL A 147 -22.20 31.76 -56.80
N ALA A 148 -21.39 31.40 -55.81
CA ALA A 148 -20.80 30.06 -55.70
C ALA A 148 -21.44 29.32 -54.53
N LEU A 149 -21.78 28.04 -54.77
CA LEU A 149 -22.37 27.17 -53.77
C LEU A 149 -21.56 25.90 -53.61
N GLN A 150 -21.49 25.41 -52.36
CA GLN A 150 -20.91 24.12 -52.02
C GLN A 150 -21.82 23.38 -51.01
N PRO A 151 -22.08 22.07 -51.19
CA PRO A 151 -22.87 21.29 -50.25
C PRO A 151 -22.26 21.24 -48.84
N VAL A 152 -23.06 21.49 -47.80
CA VAL A 152 -22.66 21.40 -46.39
C VAL A 152 -22.34 19.95 -45.97
N ARG A 153 -22.87 18.95 -46.70
CA ARG A 153 -22.57 17.53 -46.45
C ARG A 153 -21.07 17.21 -46.49
N GLU A 154 -20.28 17.90 -47.30
CA GLU A 154 -18.82 17.71 -47.35
C GLU A 154 -18.13 18.23 -46.10
N TYR A 155 -18.56 19.40 -45.63
CA TYR A 155 -18.11 19.97 -44.37
C TYR A 155 -18.44 19.04 -43.22
N GLN A 156 -19.67 18.50 -43.18
CA GLN A 156 -20.08 17.54 -42.15
C GLN A 156 -19.30 16.22 -42.22
N GLN A 157 -19.06 15.67 -43.41
CA GLN A 157 -18.23 14.46 -43.57
C GLN A 157 -16.81 14.67 -43.07
N THR A 158 -16.20 15.82 -43.40
CA THR A 158 -14.85 16.19 -42.94
C THR A 158 -14.82 16.34 -41.42
N LEU A 159 -15.81 17.02 -40.84
CA LEU A 159 -15.95 17.15 -39.39
C LEU A 159 -16.16 15.82 -38.69
N ASN A 160 -17.05 14.96 -39.18
CA ASN A 160 -17.35 13.67 -38.57
C ASN A 160 -16.13 12.76 -38.56
N GLY A 161 -15.40 12.68 -39.69
CA GLY A 161 -14.16 11.90 -39.76
C GLY A 161 -13.07 12.44 -38.85
N LEU A 162 -13.01 13.76 -38.64
CA LEU A 162 -12.09 14.37 -37.67
C LEU A 162 -12.53 14.09 -36.22
N GLN A 163 -13.82 14.19 -35.91
CA GLN A 163 -14.37 13.90 -34.59
C GLN A 163 -14.05 12.45 -34.18
N GLU A 164 -14.26 11.48 -35.06
CA GLU A 164 -13.94 10.07 -34.80
C GLU A 164 -12.45 9.89 -34.45
N LYS A 165 -11.55 10.49 -35.25
CA LYS A 165 -10.09 10.46 -34.98
C LYS A 165 -9.73 11.15 -33.66
N LEU A 166 -10.38 12.25 -33.33
CA LEU A 166 -10.18 12.93 -32.04
C LEU A 166 -10.64 12.05 -30.88
N TYR A 167 -11.83 11.45 -30.94
CA TYR A 167 -12.32 10.57 -29.89
C TYR A 167 -11.38 9.37 -29.68
N LEU A 168 -10.93 8.74 -30.76
CA LEU A 168 -10.02 7.59 -30.70
C LEU A 168 -8.65 8.00 -30.15
N GLY A 169 -8.09 9.12 -30.60
CA GLY A 169 -6.82 9.65 -30.12
C GLY A 169 -6.86 10.05 -28.63
N PHE A 170 -7.90 10.79 -28.22
CA PHE A 170 -8.09 11.16 -26.81
C PHE A 170 -8.35 9.93 -25.94
N GLY A 171 -9.16 8.97 -26.38
CA GLY A 171 -9.39 7.73 -25.66
C GLY A 171 -8.11 6.93 -25.44
N ALA A 172 -7.28 6.79 -26.49
CA ALA A 172 -5.97 6.14 -26.39
C ALA A 172 -5.02 6.91 -25.45
N ALA A 173 -4.98 8.24 -25.54
CA ALA A 173 -4.16 9.08 -24.65
C ALA A 173 -4.61 8.97 -23.18
N LEU A 174 -5.91 8.94 -22.91
CA LEU A 174 -6.46 8.75 -21.56
C LEU A 174 -6.02 7.39 -20.99
N LEU A 175 -6.15 6.34 -21.78
CA LEU A 175 -5.78 4.99 -21.37
C LEU A 175 -4.28 4.89 -21.09
N ALA A 176 -3.44 5.44 -21.97
CA ALA A 176 -2.00 5.50 -21.76
C ALA A 176 -1.63 6.28 -20.48
N LEU A 177 -2.25 7.44 -20.25
CA LEU A 177 -2.05 8.22 -19.03
C LEU A 177 -2.46 7.43 -17.78
N MET A 178 -3.60 6.75 -17.80
CA MET A 178 -4.05 5.91 -16.68
C MET A 178 -3.09 4.76 -16.39
N LEU A 179 -2.56 4.08 -17.41
CA LEU A 179 -1.56 3.03 -17.24
C LEU A 179 -0.25 3.57 -16.65
N LEU A 180 0.23 4.71 -17.15
CA LEU A 180 1.44 5.36 -16.63
C LEU A 180 1.29 5.79 -15.17
N LEU A 181 0.15 6.40 -14.82
CA LEU A 181 -0.15 6.78 -13.43
C LEU A 181 -0.25 5.54 -12.52
N TRP A 182 -0.88 4.47 -13.01
CA TRP A 182 -0.96 3.21 -12.27
C TRP A 182 0.41 2.57 -12.03
N ALA A 183 1.28 2.58 -13.05
CA ALA A 183 2.65 2.08 -12.95
C ALA A 183 3.52 2.94 -12.02
N GLY A 184 3.44 4.27 -12.14
CA GLY A 184 4.18 5.20 -11.27
C GLY A 184 3.75 5.05 -9.81
N LEU A 185 2.44 4.93 -9.55
CA LEU A 185 1.90 4.79 -8.20
C LEU A 185 2.24 3.42 -7.59
N THR A 186 2.23 2.34 -8.38
CA THR A 186 2.67 1.02 -7.90
C THR A 186 4.15 1.01 -7.56
N TRP A 187 4.98 1.63 -8.39
CA TRP A 187 6.42 1.73 -8.14
C TRP A 187 6.69 2.56 -6.87
N GLY A 188 6.07 3.74 -6.73
CA GLY A 188 6.24 4.60 -5.56
C GLY A 188 5.80 3.94 -4.25
N LEU A 189 4.61 3.32 -4.23
CA LEU A 189 4.08 2.65 -3.03
C LEU A 189 4.82 1.36 -2.68
N ARG A 190 5.51 0.73 -3.63
CA ARG A 190 6.33 -0.47 -3.37
C ARG A 190 7.46 -0.18 -2.38
N SER A 191 8.01 1.03 -2.36
CA SER A 191 9.04 1.41 -1.39
C SER A 191 8.48 1.51 0.04
N LEU A 192 7.29 2.08 0.20
CA LEU A 192 6.61 2.16 1.50
C LEU A 192 6.27 0.77 2.03
N ARG A 193 5.81 -0.13 1.15
CA ARG A 193 5.53 -1.52 1.53
C ARG A 193 6.80 -2.25 1.99
N ARG A 194 7.93 -2.02 1.30
CA ARG A 194 9.23 -2.55 1.75
C ARG A 194 9.61 -2.03 3.13
N MET A 195 9.50 -0.72 3.38
CA MET A 195 9.79 -0.14 4.70
C MET A 195 8.88 -0.70 5.81
N SER A 196 7.60 -0.96 5.52
CA SER A 196 6.69 -1.63 6.46
C SER A 196 7.17 -3.03 6.81
N VAL A 197 7.54 -3.83 5.81
CA VAL A 197 8.08 -5.18 6.04
C VAL A 197 9.38 -5.12 6.83
N GLU A 198 10.29 -4.19 6.52
CA GLU A 198 11.52 -4.03 7.31
C GLU A 198 11.24 -3.63 8.76
N LEU A 199 10.17 -2.87 9.02
CA LEU A 199 9.76 -2.51 10.37
C LEU A 199 9.20 -3.72 11.12
N ASP A 200 8.38 -4.55 10.46
CA ASP A 200 7.87 -5.82 11.01
C ASP A 200 9.03 -6.80 11.29
N ASP A 201 10.08 -6.80 10.46
CA ASP A 201 11.30 -7.60 10.68
C ASP A 201 12.11 -7.10 11.89
N VAL A 202 12.14 -5.80 12.12
CA VAL A 202 12.75 -5.22 13.33
C VAL A 202 11.92 -5.55 14.57
N GLU A 203 10.59 -5.49 14.46
CA GLU A 203 9.66 -5.91 15.51
C GLU A 203 9.71 -7.43 15.75
N SER A 204 10.04 -8.28 14.79
CA SER A 204 10.22 -9.71 15.08
C SER A 204 11.61 -10.06 15.63
N GLY A 205 12.52 -9.08 15.68
CA GLY A 205 13.92 -9.29 16.06
C GLY A 205 14.76 -9.96 14.96
N ALA A 206 14.19 -10.18 13.77
CA ALA A 206 14.91 -10.71 12.61
C ALA A 206 15.94 -9.72 12.05
N ARG A 207 15.77 -8.42 12.35
CA ARG A 207 16.65 -7.36 11.87
C ARG A 207 16.98 -6.32 12.94
N GLU A 208 18.20 -5.81 12.90
CA GLU A 208 18.64 -4.77 13.85
C GLU A 208 18.16 -3.35 13.47
N GLY A 209 17.78 -3.10 12.22
CA GLY A 209 17.31 -1.76 11.82
C GLY A 209 16.84 -1.69 10.37
N LEU A 210 16.32 -0.53 10.01
CA LEU A 210 15.83 -0.22 8.67
C LEU A 210 17.02 0.02 7.72
N SER A 211 16.90 -0.40 6.46
CA SER A 211 17.96 -0.24 5.47
C SER A 211 18.15 1.23 5.05
N ALA A 212 19.27 1.52 4.38
CA ALA A 212 19.54 2.84 3.79
C ALA A 212 19.04 2.94 2.34
N GLU A 213 18.49 1.87 1.76
CA GLU A 213 18.07 1.77 0.36
C GLU A 213 16.64 2.26 0.15
N HIS A 214 16.38 3.50 0.58
CA HIS A 214 15.07 4.15 0.42
C HIS A 214 15.19 5.45 -0.37
N PRO A 215 14.11 5.88 -1.04
CA PRO A 215 14.01 7.20 -1.66
C PRO A 215 14.40 8.32 -0.70
N ARG A 216 14.93 9.43 -1.24
CA ARG A 216 15.45 10.55 -0.45
C ARG A 216 14.43 11.13 0.51
N GLU A 217 13.15 11.06 0.14
CA GLU A 217 12.00 11.47 0.93
C GLU A 217 11.83 10.66 2.22
N LEU A 218 12.23 9.38 2.20
CA LEU A 218 12.12 8.46 3.33
C LEU A 218 13.41 8.37 4.16
N LEU A 219 14.57 8.73 3.61
CA LEU A 219 15.86 8.65 4.32
C LEU A 219 15.87 9.38 5.68
N ARG A 220 15.20 10.54 5.76
CA ARG A 220 15.10 11.28 7.03
C ARG A 220 14.28 10.53 8.08
N LEU A 221 13.21 9.89 7.64
CA LEU A 221 12.32 9.11 8.52
C LEU A 221 13.01 7.83 8.99
N THR A 222 13.59 7.05 8.07
CA THR A 222 14.34 5.82 8.41
C THR A 222 15.53 6.12 9.32
N GLY A 223 16.26 7.21 9.07
CA GLY A 223 17.33 7.66 9.95
C GLY A 223 16.85 8.06 11.35
N SER A 224 15.65 8.65 11.47
CA SER A 224 15.06 9.02 12.76
C SER A 224 14.59 7.79 13.55
N LEU A 225 13.96 6.83 12.87
CA LEU A 225 13.56 5.55 13.44
C LEU A 225 14.78 4.74 13.89
N ASN A 226 15.83 4.65 13.08
CA ASN A 226 17.06 3.96 13.46
C ASN A 226 17.75 4.61 14.68
N ARG A 227 17.71 5.94 14.82
CA ARG A 227 18.20 6.62 16.04
C ARG A 227 17.36 6.27 17.26
N LEU A 228 16.03 6.23 17.13
CA LEU A 228 15.14 5.83 18.22
C LEU A 228 15.39 4.39 18.65
N LEU A 229 15.49 3.46 17.69
CA LEU A 229 15.80 2.05 17.95
C LEU A 229 17.15 1.89 18.66
N ARG A 230 18.18 2.64 18.23
CA ARG A 230 19.49 2.62 18.89
C ARG A 230 19.42 3.17 20.32
N SER A 231 18.74 4.29 20.52
CA SER A 231 18.56 4.90 21.84
C SER A 231 17.82 3.99 22.80
N GLU A 232 16.79 3.27 22.34
CA GLU A 232 16.05 2.30 23.15
C GLU A 232 16.96 1.16 23.60
N ARG A 233 17.73 0.58 22.67
CA ARG A 233 18.67 -0.51 22.97
C ARG A 233 19.77 -0.07 23.94
N GLU A 234 20.35 1.11 23.74
CA GLU A 234 21.36 1.67 24.65
C GLU A 234 20.78 1.96 26.04
N GLN A 235 19.52 2.41 26.13
CA GLN A 235 18.84 2.60 27.41
C GLN A 235 18.56 1.26 28.10
N ARG A 236 18.17 0.23 27.34
CA ARG A 236 17.94 -1.12 27.84
C ARG A 236 19.23 -1.78 28.34
N GLY A 237 20.32 -1.64 27.60
CA GLY A 237 21.65 -2.11 28.02
C GLY A 237 22.07 -1.48 29.35
N ARG A 238 22.02 -0.15 29.44
CA ARG A 238 22.33 0.57 30.68
C ARG A 238 21.42 0.18 31.85
N TYR A 239 20.15 -0.07 31.59
CA TYR A 239 19.22 -0.54 32.62
C TYR A 239 19.60 -1.93 33.15
N ARG A 240 20.01 -2.85 32.27
CA ARG A 240 20.52 -4.19 32.67
C ARG A 240 21.82 -4.07 33.46
N ASP A 241 22.80 -3.31 32.97
CA ASP A 241 24.07 -3.11 33.67
C ASP A 241 23.85 -2.52 35.07
N SER A 242 22.95 -1.53 35.19
CA SER A 242 22.62 -0.92 36.49
C SER A 242 21.94 -1.89 37.45
N LEU A 243 21.12 -2.83 36.94
CA LEU A 243 20.51 -3.87 37.77
C LEU A 243 21.56 -4.87 38.24
N ASP A 244 22.47 -5.28 37.38
CA ASP A 244 23.55 -6.22 37.74
C ASP A 244 24.49 -5.62 38.80
N ASP A 245 24.84 -4.34 38.67
CA ASP A 245 25.61 -3.61 39.69
C ASP A 245 24.86 -3.54 41.02
N LEU A 246 23.56 -3.26 40.98
CA LEU A 246 22.72 -3.20 42.17
C LEU A 246 22.62 -4.58 42.82
N ALA A 247 22.51 -5.66 42.04
CA ALA A 247 22.54 -7.03 42.53
C ALA A 247 23.82 -7.34 43.30
N HIS A 248 24.96 -7.00 42.73
CA HIS A 248 26.26 -7.24 43.33
C HIS A 248 26.43 -6.44 44.64
N SER A 249 25.98 -5.19 44.64
CA SER A 249 26.03 -4.30 45.81
C SER A 249 25.18 -4.80 46.98
N LEU A 250 24.09 -5.54 46.71
CA LEU A 250 23.19 -6.09 47.73
C LEU A 250 23.60 -7.50 48.19
N LYS A 251 24.15 -8.34 47.31
CA LYS A 251 24.64 -9.69 47.66
C LYS A 251 25.79 -9.67 48.65
N THR A 252 26.72 -8.72 48.48
CA THR A 252 27.90 -8.59 49.34
C THR A 252 27.55 -8.39 50.83
N PRO A 253 26.70 -7.41 51.22
CA PRO A 253 26.30 -7.24 52.62
C PRO A 253 25.44 -8.39 53.13
N LEU A 254 24.60 -9.02 52.29
CA LEU A 254 23.84 -10.21 52.67
C LEU A 254 24.74 -11.40 53.01
N ALA A 255 25.81 -11.63 52.23
CA ALA A 255 26.79 -12.68 52.50
C ALA A 255 27.51 -12.45 53.84
N VAL A 256 27.85 -11.20 54.17
CA VAL A 256 28.42 -10.83 55.47
C VAL A 256 27.44 -11.13 56.61
N LEU A 257 26.17 -10.72 56.47
CA LEU A 257 25.13 -11.01 57.45
C LEU A 257 24.92 -12.53 57.64
N GLN A 258 25.00 -13.29 56.55
CA GLN A 258 24.90 -14.75 56.58
C GLN A 258 26.05 -15.39 57.37
N GLY A 259 27.29 -14.96 57.13
CA GLY A 259 28.45 -15.42 57.89
C GLY A 259 28.39 -15.06 59.38
N VAL A 260 27.89 -13.87 59.73
CA VAL A 260 27.66 -13.48 61.14
C VAL A 260 26.59 -14.37 61.77
N SER A 261 25.48 -14.62 61.06
CA SER A 261 24.41 -15.50 61.54
C SER A 261 24.88 -16.94 61.77
N GLU A 262 25.68 -17.49 60.85
CA GLU A 262 26.29 -18.83 60.99
C GLU A 262 27.23 -18.90 62.19
N SER A 263 28.00 -17.84 62.45
CA SER A 263 28.87 -17.77 63.63
C SER A 263 28.08 -17.73 64.95
N MET A 264 26.92 -17.06 64.98
CA MET A 264 26.02 -17.03 66.14
C MET A 264 25.34 -18.39 66.37
N ALA A 265 25.03 -19.14 65.30
CA ALA A 265 24.45 -20.48 65.40
C ALA A 265 25.37 -21.50 66.10
N GLN A 266 26.68 -21.24 66.14
CA GLN A 266 27.66 -22.09 66.83
C GLN A 266 27.78 -21.81 68.34
N ARG A 267 27.24 -20.69 68.84
CA ARG A 267 27.28 -20.32 70.27
C ARG A 267 26.10 -20.93 71.04
N GLU A 268 26.37 -21.49 72.22
CA GLU A 268 25.32 -22.03 73.10
C GLU A 268 24.45 -20.90 73.68
N GLY A 269 23.13 -20.97 73.44
CA GLY A 269 22.15 -19.97 73.91
C GLY A 269 21.57 -19.06 72.81
N GLU A 270 22.26 -18.89 71.67
CA GLU A 270 21.86 -17.95 70.59
C GLU A 270 21.29 -18.64 69.34
N ARG A 271 21.17 -19.97 69.34
CA ARG A 271 20.74 -20.78 68.18
C ARG A 271 19.39 -20.37 67.58
N GLU A 272 18.44 -19.99 68.42
CA GLU A 272 17.11 -19.60 67.95
C GLU A 272 17.14 -18.22 67.26
N GLN A 273 17.91 -17.27 67.79
CA GLN A 273 18.10 -15.94 67.19
C GLN A 273 18.88 -16.02 65.88
N ALA A 274 19.89 -16.88 65.82
CA ALA A 274 20.63 -17.17 64.59
C ALA A 274 19.72 -17.78 63.51
N ARG A 275 18.83 -18.71 63.87
CA ARG A 275 17.83 -19.26 62.92
C ARG A 275 16.88 -18.19 62.39
N VAL A 276 16.36 -17.32 63.26
CA VAL A 276 15.47 -16.23 62.84
C VAL A 276 16.21 -15.28 61.90
N LEU A 277 17.44 -14.87 62.24
CA LEU A 277 18.24 -13.97 61.41
C LEU A 277 18.56 -14.59 60.04
N GLN A 278 18.97 -15.86 60.01
CA GLN A 278 19.25 -16.60 58.79
C GLN A 278 18.01 -16.68 57.88
N SER A 279 16.83 -16.94 58.46
CA SER A 279 15.58 -16.94 57.70
C SER A 279 15.22 -15.57 57.09
N GLN A 280 15.59 -14.46 57.75
CA GLN A 280 15.35 -13.12 57.21
C GLN A 280 16.36 -12.76 56.10
N ILE A 281 17.62 -13.15 56.26
CA ILE A 281 18.66 -12.95 55.23
C ILE A 281 18.31 -13.73 53.96
N GLU A 282 17.88 -14.99 54.12
CA GLU A 282 17.41 -15.81 53.00
C GLU A 282 16.22 -15.16 52.29
N ARG A 283 15.23 -14.66 53.04
CA ARG A 283 14.08 -13.93 52.47
C ARG A 283 14.50 -12.68 51.70
N MET A 284 15.47 -11.92 52.20
CA MET A 284 15.96 -10.72 51.53
C MET A 284 16.70 -11.08 50.23
N SER A 285 17.58 -12.08 50.27
CA SER A 285 18.27 -12.57 49.06
C SER A 285 17.27 -13.02 48.00
N GLN A 286 16.25 -13.78 48.40
CA GLN A 286 15.16 -14.22 47.52
C GLN A 286 14.42 -13.03 46.89
N GLN A 287 14.08 -12.00 47.66
CA GLN A 287 13.41 -10.81 47.13
C GLN A 287 14.28 -10.05 46.14
N ILE A 288 15.59 -9.95 46.40
CA ILE A 288 16.53 -9.21 45.55
C ILE A 288 16.75 -9.95 44.24
N ASP A 289 17.13 -11.24 44.29
CA ASP A 289 17.32 -12.07 43.09
C ASP A 289 16.06 -12.04 42.23
N TYR A 290 14.88 -12.13 42.86
CA TYR A 290 13.60 -12.04 42.17
C TYR A 290 13.35 -10.69 41.47
N GLN A 291 13.58 -9.55 42.15
CA GLN A 291 13.33 -8.23 41.53
C GLN A 291 14.28 -7.95 40.37
N LEU A 292 15.52 -8.41 40.46
CA LEU A 292 16.51 -8.28 39.40
C LEU A 292 16.12 -9.10 38.17
N GLN A 293 15.74 -10.35 38.40
CA GLN A 293 15.25 -11.26 37.36
C GLN A 293 13.97 -10.74 36.72
N ARG A 294 13.01 -10.24 37.51
CA ARG A 294 11.79 -9.63 36.97
C ARG A 294 12.06 -8.37 36.14
N ALA A 295 13.04 -7.56 36.55
CA ALA A 295 13.41 -6.36 35.82
C ALA A 295 14.16 -6.68 34.51
N SER A 296 14.91 -7.79 34.45
CA SER A 296 15.55 -8.29 33.23
C SER A 296 14.59 -8.98 32.25
N LEU A 297 13.46 -9.51 32.76
CA LEU A 297 12.45 -10.24 32.00
C LEU A 297 11.29 -9.39 31.43
N ARG A 298 11.21 -8.08 31.70
CA ARG A 298 10.10 -7.25 31.18
C ARG A 298 10.11 -7.21 29.64
N LYS A 299 8.97 -7.59 29.06
CA LYS A 299 8.58 -7.49 27.65
C LYS A 299 9.15 -6.23 27.01
N SER A 300 10.07 -6.40 26.04
CA SER A 300 10.40 -5.36 25.08
C SER A 300 9.13 -5.12 24.26
N GLY A 301 8.34 -4.10 24.63
CA GLY A 301 7.01 -3.84 24.05
C GLY A 301 6.97 -3.51 22.56
N LEU A 302 8.12 -3.63 21.88
CA LEU A 302 8.32 -3.36 20.46
C LEU A 302 8.86 -4.56 19.69
N VAL A 303 9.22 -5.69 20.35
CA VAL A 303 9.84 -6.83 19.65
C VAL A 303 9.21 -8.19 20.04
N ARG A 304 8.45 -8.80 19.12
CA ARG A 304 7.95 -10.19 19.16
C ARG A 304 9.07 -11.17 18.78
N HIS A 305 9.89 -11.55 19.76
CA HIS A 305 10.95 -12.53 19.54
C HIS A 305 10.39 -13.94 19.28
N GLN A 306 11.02 -14.68 18.39
CA GLN A 306 10.79 -16.11 18.18
C GLN A 306 12.10 -16.88 18.25
N VAL A 307 12.12 -17.99 18.98
CA VAL A 307 13.33 -18.77 19.23
C VAL A 307 13.12 -20.22 18.83
N ALA A 308 14.09 -20.78 18.11
CA ALA A 308 14.13 -22.19 17.77
C ALA A 308 14.31 -23.04 19.03
N LEU A 309 13.38 -23.95 19.28
CA LEU A 309 13.33 -24.72 20.52
C LEU A 309 14.41 -25.80 20.60
N HIS A 310 14.67 -26.49 19.49
CA HIS A 310 15.61 -27.62 19.43
C HIS A 310 17.03 -27.30 19.94
N PRO A 311 17.72 -26.26 19.45
CA PRO A 311 19.08 -25.95 19.90
C PRO A 311 19.16 -25.65 21.41
N LEU A 312 18.12 -25.03 21.98
CA LEU A 312 18.06 -24.79 23.42
C LEU A 312 17.88 -26.08 24.21
N LEU A 313 16.96 -26.94 23.78
CA LEU A 313 16.70 -28.22 24.43
C LEU A 313 17.94 -29.10 24.44
N ASP A 314 18.67 -29.18 23.32
CA ASP A 314 19.90 -29.96 23.23
C ASP A 314 20.97 -29.44 24.21
N SER A 315 21.15 -28.12 24.30
CA SER A 315 22.11 -27.50 25.22
C SER A 315 21.75 -27.73 26.70
N LEU A 316 20.48 -27.49 27.07
CA LEU A 316 20.02 -27.65 28.45
C LEU A 316 20.02 -29.12 28.88
N CYS A 317 19.46 -30.01 28.06
CA CYS A 317 19.36 -31.43 28.39
C CYS A 317 20.75 -32.09 28.42
N SER A 318 21.67 -31.73 27.52
CA SER A 318 23.04 -32.26 27.58
C SER A 318 23.80 -31.81 28.82
N THR A 319 23.51 -30.61 29.33
CA THR A 319 24.11 -30.10 30.58
C THR A 319 23.51 -30.82 31.79
N LEU A 320 22.18 -30.92 31.88
CA LEU A 320 21.50 -31.59 32.99
C LEU A 320 21.76 -33.10 33.02
N ALA A 321 21.89 -33.75 31.88
CA ALA A 321 22.28 -35.17 31.80
C ALA A 321 23.68 -35.43 32.39
N LYS A 322 24.60 -34.45 32.35
CA LYS A 322 25.91 -34.56 33.02
C LYS A 322 25.79 -34.43 34.54
N VAL A 323 24.94 -33.52 35.00
CA VAL A 323 24.70 -33.28 36.44
C VAL A 323 24.01 -34.47 37.09
N TYR A 324 23.00 -35.03 36.43
CA TYR A 324 22.19 -36.15 36.93
C TYR A 324 22.56 -37.49 36.27
N ARG A 325 23.84 -37.68 35.93
CA ARG A 325 24.33 -38.86 35.17
C ARG A 325 23.91 -40.19 35.79
N ASP A 326 23.89 -40.26 37.12
CA ASP A 326 23.62 -41.49 37.87
C ASP A 326 22.16 -41.98 37.73
N LYS A 327 21.22 -41.09 37.36
CA LYS A 327 19.82 -41.45 37.13
C LYS A 327 19.56 -42.09 35.76
N GLN A 328 20.47 -41.95 34.80
CA GLN A 328 20.30 -42.45 33.43
C GLN A 328 18.97 -42.05 32.77
N VAL A 329 18.58 -40.77 32.91
CA VAL A 329 17.29 -40.26 32.43
C VAL A 329 17.18 -40.35 30.90
N HIS A 330 16.09 -40.94 30.41
CA HIS A 330 15.73 -40.99 29.00
C HIS A 330 14.78 -39.84 28.64
N ILE A 331 15.17 -39.03 27.65
CA ILE A 331 14.33 -37.92 27.16
C ILE A 331 13.71 -38.28 25.82
N THR A 332 12.41 -38.04 25.70
CA THR A 332 11.68 -38.11 24.43
C THR A 332 11.25 -36.71 23.97
N TYR A 333 11.63 -36.35 22.74
CA TYR A 333 11.18 -35.12 22.08
C TYR A 333 10.02 -35.42 21.14
N ALA A 334 8.87 -34.78 21.39
CA ALA A 334 7.73 -34.74 20.48
C ALA A 334 7.53 -33.29 20.01
N VAL A 335 8.55 -32.77 19.34
CA VAL A 335 8.68 -31.37 18.92
C VAL A 335 8.97 -31.37 17.40
N PRO A 336 8.31 -30.51 16.60
CA PRO A 336 8.64 -30.35 15.18
C PRO A 336 10.05 -29.78 14.97
N ASP A 337 10.76 -30.21 13.93
CA ASP A 337 12.15 -29.77 13.65
C ASP A 337 12.31 -28.24 13.58
N GLN A 338 11.28 -27.52 13.11
CA GLN A 338 11.25 -26.05 13.01
C GLN A 338 10.33 -25.41 14.06
N ALA A 339 10.31 -25.97 15.27
CA ALA A 339 9.56 -25.43 16.39
C ALA A 339 10.07 -24.05 16.83
N LEU A 340 9.20 -23.04 16.70
CA LEU A 340 9.43 -21.67 17.16
C LEU A 340 8.53 -21.35 18.36
N VAL A 341 9.11 -20.76 19.41
CA VAL A 341 8.39 -20.29 20.59
C VAL A 341 8.44 -18.75 20.64
N PRO A 342 7.30 -18.05 20.85
CA PRO A 342 7.22 -16.59 20.84
C PRO A 342 7.75 -15.98 22.16
N MET A 343 9.03 -16.22 22.46
CA MET A 343 9.68 -15.78 23.69
C MET A 343 11.12 -15.31 23.40
N GLU A 344 11.64 -14.36 24.18
CA GLU A 344 13.07 -14.01 24.12
C GLU A 344 13.93 -15.20 24.54
N GLN A 345 15.09 -15.37 23.90
CA GLN A 345 15.97 -16.53 24.13
C GLN A 345 16.37 -16.68 25.61
N GLY A 346 16.68 -15.57 26.29
CA GLY A 346 17.05 -15.59 27.71
C GLY A 346 15.90 -16.04 28.61
N ALA A 347 14.69 -15.50 28.38
CA ALA A 347 13.49 -15.88 29.13
C ALA A 347 13.13 -17.36 28.89
N LEU A 348 13.23 -17.84 27.65
CA LEU A 348 12.97 -19.24 27.31
C LEU A 348 14.00 -20.18 27.95
N LEU A 349 15.28 -19.80 27.94
CA LEU A 349 16.36 -20.56 28.59
C LEU A 349 16.12 -20.69 30.09
N GLU A 350 15.70 -19.61 30.73
CA GLU A 350 15.44 -19.56 32.17
C GLU A 350 14.19 -20.35 32.57
N LEU A 351 13.11 -20.20 31.79
CA LEU A 351 11.88 -20.98 31.95
C LEU A 351 12.14 -22.48 31.80
N LEU A 352 12.81 -22.88 30.70
CA LEU A 352 13.10 -24.29 30.43
C LEU A 352 14.13 -24.83 31.41
N GLY A 353 15.13 -24.04 31.78
CA GLY A 353 16.13 -24.43 32.78
C GLY A 353 15.48 -24.82 34.10
N ASN A 354 14.59 -23.97 34.63
CA ASN A 354 13.88 -24.24 35.88
C ASN A 354 12.96 -25.46 35.79
N LEU A 355 12.20 -25.60 34.70
CA LEU A 355 11.29 -26.74 34.51
C LEU A 355 12.04 -28.06 34.33
N LEU A 356 13.08 -28.07 33.49
CA LEU A 356 13.87 -29.27 33.23
C LEU A 356 14.71 -29.67 34.43
N GLU A 357 15.30 -28.73 35.16
CA GLU A 357 16.00 -29.05 36.41
C GLU A 357 15.05 -29.73 37.41
N ASN A 358 13.83 -29.22 37.55
CA ASN A 358 12.80 -29.85 38.38
C ASN A 358 12.46 -31.28 37.91
N ALA A 359 12.26 -31.46 36.61
CA ALA A 359 11.95 -32.76 36.01
C ALA A 359 13.09 -33.76 36.23
N TYR A 360 14.35 -33.38 35.96
CA TYR A 360 15.52 -34.23 36.23
C TYR A 360 15.67 -34.59 37.71
N ARG A 361 15.41 -33.64 38.60
CA ARG A 361 15.49 -33.85 40.05
C ARG A 361 14.45 -34.85 40.54
N LEU A 362 13.22 -34.82 40.01
CA LEU A 362 12.08 -35.59 40.54
C LEU A 362 11.72 -36.86 39.76
N CYS A 363 12.08 -36.96 38.48
CA CYS A 363 11.80 -38.13 37.65
C CYS A 363 12.42 -39.42 38.23
N LEU A 364 11.82 -40.56 37.91
CA LEU A 364 12.39 -41.88 38.16
C LEU A 364 13.36 -42.28 37.05
N GLY A 365 13.10 -41.86 35.82
CA GLY A 365 14.01 -42.08 34.70
C GLY A 365 13.52 -41.59 33.34
N GLN A 366 12.33 -40.99 33.24
CA GLN A 366 11.77 -40.56 31.96
C GLN A 366 11.29 -39.11 32.00
N ILE A 367 11.63 -38.37 30.95
CA ILE A 367 11.12 -37.02 30.70
C ILE A 367 10.61 -36.94 29.26
N ARG A 368 9.46 -36.31 29.05
CA ARG A 368 8.92 -36.03 27.72
C ARG A 368 8.72 -34.53 27.53
N ILE A 369 9.19 -34.01 26.41
CA ILE A 369 9.01 -32.62 26.02
C ILE A 369 8.23 -32.60 24.72
N SER A 370 7.11 -31.89 24.68
CA SER A 370 6.26 -31.81 23.49
C SER A 370 5.86 -30.38 23.17
N LEU A 371 5.71 -30.08 21.88
CA LEU A 371 5.21 -28.80 21.40
C LEU A 371 4.07 -29.06 20.41
N ARG A 372 2.89 -28.50 20.68
CA ARG A 372 1.72 -28.61 19.83
C ARG A 372 1.27 -27.24 19.36
N VAL A 373 1.07 -27.10 18.07
CA VAL A 373 0.52 -25.88 17.46
C VAL A 373 -0.94 -26.16 17.10
N SER A 374 -1.85 -25.29 17.52
CA SER A 374 -3.26 -25.29 17.11
C SER A 374 -3.62 -23.94 16.48
N ASP A 375 -4.79 -23.81 15.88
CA ASP A 375 -5.24 -22.56 15.25
C ASP A 375 -5.34 -21.36 16.21
N THR A 376 -5.41 -21.62 17.52
CA THR A 376 -5.65 -20.57 18.54
C THR A 376 -4.52 -20.43 19.58
N ALA A 377 -3.61 -21.40 19.63
CA ALA A 377 -2.57 -21.43 20.65
C ALA A 377 -1.41 -22.37 20.31
N LEU A 378 -0.24 -22.02 20.83
CA LEU A 378 0.93 -22.88 20.94
C LEU A 378 1.00 -23.44 22.37
N GLU A 379 1.08 -24.77 22.52
CA GLU A 379 1.22 -25.45 23.80
C GLU A 379 2.58 -26.16 23.91
N LEU A 380 3.41 -25.72 24.85
CA LEU A 380 4.66 -26.37 25.24
C LEU A 380 4.42 -27.17 26.52
N CYS A 381 4.79 -28.44 26.54
CA CYS A 381 4.59 -29.31 27.69
C CYS A 381 5.87 -30.05 28.09
N VAL A 382 6.17 -30.05 29.38
CA VAL A 382 7.27 -30.80 30.02
C VAL A 382 6.65 -31.79 31.01
N GLU A 383 6.95 -33.07 30.83
CA GLU A 383 6.35 -34.18 31.58
C GLU A 383 7.44 -35.08 32.18
N ASP A 384 7.20 -35.58 33.40
CA ASP A 384 8.08 -36.55 34.07
C ASP A 384 7.31 -37.78 34.61
N ASP A 385 8.06 -38.82 34.98
CA ASP A 385 7.57 -40.06 35.61
C ASP A 385 7.78 -40.11 37.14
N GLY A 386 7.94 -38.94 37.78
CA GLY A 386 8.16 -38.81 39.21
C GLY A 386 6.88 -38.99 40.07
N PRO A 387 6.89 -38.56 41.34
CA PRO A 387 5.75 -38.73 42.26
C PRO A 387 4.53 -37.83 41.95
N GLY A 388 4.62 -36.94 40.96
CA GLY A 388 3.57 -35.99 40.60
C GLY A 388 3.33 -34.90 41.66
N VAL A 389 2.25 -34.14 41.48
CA VAL A 389 1.85 -33.08 42.43
C VAL A 389 0.37 -33.24 42.80
N PRO A 390 0.03 -33.45 44.09
CA PRO A 390 -1.35 -33.55 44.54
C PRO A 390 -2.18 -32.32 44.15
N VAL A 391 -3.42 -32.54 43.68
CA VAL A 391 -4.31 -31.47 43.17
C VAL A 391 -4.42 -30.26 44.11
N HIS A 392 -4.60 -30.51 45.41
CA HIS A 392 -4.73 -29.47 46.44
C HIS A 392 -3.45 -28.65 46.69
N GLN A 393 -2.32 -29.08 46.15
CA GLN A 393 -1.01 -28.44 46.31
C GLN A 393 -0.54 -27.72 45.03
N ARG A 394 -1.16 -27.99 43.88
CA ARG A 394 -0.73 -27.46 42.57
C ARG A 394 -0.71 -25.94 42.52
N GLU A 395 -1.75 -25.28 43.05
CA GLU A 395 -1.77 -23.81 43.12
C GLU A 395 -0.75 -23.26 44.11
N ARG A 396 -0.47 -23.98 45.21
CA ARG A 396 0.43 -23.52 46.26
C ARG A 396 1.90 -23.62 45.84
N ILE A 397 2.29 -24.63 45.07
CA ILE A 397 3.69 -24.73 44.60
C ILE A 397 4.05 -23.68 43.55
N LEU A 398 3.04 -23.10 42.90
CA LEU A 398 3.19 -21.96 42.01
C LEU A 398 3.27 -20.62 42.79
N GLN A 399 3.07 -20.65 44.11
CA GLN A 399 3.23 -19.49 44.99
C GLN A 399 4.66 -19.42 45.56
N ARG A 400 5.08 -18.19 45.91
CA ARG A 400 6.46 -17.88 46.28
C ARG A 400 6.89 -18.57 47.57
N GLY A 401 8.04 -19.25 47.54
CA GLY A 401 8.71 -19.79 48.72
C GLY A 401 8.03 -21.01 49.36
N GLU A 402 6.98 -21.54 48.74
CA GLU A 402 6.28 -22.76 49.17
C GLU A 402 6.98 -24.00 48.58
N ARG A 403 7.29 -24.99 49.42
CA ARG A 403 7.95 -26.25 49.04
C ARG A 403 7.11 -27.42 49.56
N LEU A 404 6.95 -28.46 48.74
CA LEU A 404 6.32 -29.71 49.16
C LEU A 404 7.27 -30.61 49.94
N ASP A 405 8.54 -30.67 49.52
CA ASP A 405 9.54 -31.50 50.17
C ASP A 405 10.53 -30.63 50.94
N ARG A 406 10.72 -30.91 52.23
CA ARG A 406 11.78 -30.31 53.07
C ARG A 406 13.10 -31.11 53.05
N GLN A 407 13.13 -32.27 52.41
CA GLN A 407 14.24 -33.23 52.51
C GLN A 407 15.40 -33.00 51.52
N TYR A 408 15.22 -32.25 50.44
CA TYR A 408 16.26 -32.02 49.43
C TYR A 408 16.81 -30.57 49.44
N PRO A 409 18.09 -30.30 49.15
CA PRO A 409 18.60 -28.92 49.04
C PRO A 409 18.00 -28.22 47.80
N GLY A 410 17.49 -26.98 47.95
CA GLY A 410 16.93 -26.19 46.84
C GLY A 410 16.12 -24.97 47.33
N GLN A 411 16.25 -23.83 46.64
CA GLN A 411 15.77 -22.52 47.15
C GLN A 411 14.25 -22.28 46.99
N GLY A 412 13.51 -23.12 46.24
CA GLY A 412 12.05 -22.98 46.07
C GLY A 412 11.60 -21.78 45.21
N ILE A 413 12.53 -21.17 44.46
CA ILE A 413 12.30 -19.96 43.67
C ILE A 413 11.91 -20.30 42.22
N GLY A 414 12.42 -21.42 41.69
CA GLY A 414 12.39 -21.70 40.25
C GLY A 414 10.98 -21.74 39.63
N LEU A 415 9.99 -22.29 40.32
CA LEU A 415 8.63 -22.39 39.77
C LEU A 415 7.85 -21.07 39.82
N ALA A 416 8.15 -20.21 40.81
CA ALA A 416 7.60 -18.86 40.87
C ALA A 416 8.16 -18.00 39.73
N VAL A 417 9.45 -18.12 39.43
CA VAL A 417 10.09 -17.48 38.27
C VAL A 417 9.44 -17.92 36.97
N VAL A 418 9.21 -19.22 36.78
CA VAL A 418 8.52 -19.74 35.59
C VAL A 418 7.14 -19.09 35.44
N LYS A 419 6.37 -18.97 36.52
CA LYS A 419 5.07 -18.30 36.50
C LYS A 419 5.19 -16.82 36.11
N ASP A 420 6.11 -16.08 36.71
CA ASP A 420 6.30 -14.65 36.41
C ASP A 420 6.77 -14.43 34.96
N ILE A 421 7.61 -15.32 34.40
CA ILE A 421 7.96 -15.33 32.97
C ILE A 421 6.69 -15.54 32.14
N ILE A 422 5.93 -16.61 32.41
CA ILE A 422 4.73 -16.96 31.61
C ILE A 422 3.70 -15.83 31.61
N GLU A 423 3.44 -15.21 32.77
CA GLU A 423 2.51 -14.08 32.90
C GLU A 423 2.99 -12.86 32.09
N SER A 424 4.31 -12.62 31.99
CA SER A 424 4.86 -11.51 31.19
C SER A 424 4.70 -11.67 29.67
N TYR A 425 4.45 -12.89 29.20
CA TYR A 425 4.22 -13.24 27.79
C TYR A 425 2.73 -13.48 27.48
N ASP A 426 1.83 -13.06 28.38
CA ASP A 426 0.37 -13.29 28.25
C ASP A 426 0.02 -14.77 28.06
N ALA A 427 0.90 -15.66 28.53
CA ALA A 427 0.73 -17.11 28.45
C ALA A 427 0.13 -17.64 29.76
N THR A 428 -0.32 -18.90 29.74
CA THR A 428 -0.90 -19.56 30.91
C THR A 428 -0.15 -20.84 31.24
N LEU A 429 0.14 -21.03 32.53
CA LEU A 429 0.74 -22.25 33.07
C LEU A 429 -0.35 -23.09 33.74
N THR A 430 -0.44 -24.35 33.35
CA THR A 430 -1.29 -25.35 34.00
C THR A 430 -0.47 -26.56 34.42
N LEU A 431 -0.88 -27.20 35.50
CA LEU A 431 -0.20 -28.36 36.07
C LEU A 431 -1.19 -29.52 36.17
N ASP A 432 -0.87 -30.60 35.47
CA ASP A 432 -1.68 -31.80 35.39
C ASP A 432 -0.88 -33.05 35.75
N ASP A 433 -1.58 -34.18 35.86
CA ASP A 433 -0.91 -35.48 35.96
C ASP A 433 -0.37 -35.90 34.58
N SER A 434 0.86 -36.41 34.57
CA SER A 434 1.49 -36.91 33.37
C SER A 434 1.01 -38.33 33.06
N PRO A 435 0.79 -38.68 31.78
CA PRO A 435 0.60 -40.06 31.35
C PRO A 435 1.79 -40.99 31.69
N LEU A 436 2.96 -40.42 32.00
CA LEU A 436 4.14 -41.16 32.48
C LEU A 436 4.04 -41.52 33.98
N GLY A 437 3.07 -40.96 34.72
CA GLY A 437 2.84 -41.20 36.14
C GLY A 437 3.23 -40.06 37.07
N GLY A 438 3.99 -39.06 36.58
CA GLY A 438 4.44 -37.90 37.35
C GLY A 438 3.68 -36.61 37.06
N ALA A 439 4.39 -35.49 36.95
CA ALA A 439 3.79 -34.16 36.71
C ALA A 439 3.87 -33.74 35.24
N ALA A 440 2.88 -32.97 34.79
CA ALA A 440 2.82 -32.36 33.46
C ALA A 440 2.67 -30.83 33.55
N PHE A 441 3.73 -30.10 33.24
CA PHE A 441 3.72 -28.64 33.16
C PHE A 441 3.34 -28.23 31.73
N ARG A 442 2.17 -27.59 31.57
CA ARG A 442 1.64 -27.14 30.27
C ARG A 442 1.64 -25.62 30.19
N ILE A 443 2.33 -25.08 29.20
CA ILE A 443 2.44 -23.66 28.94
C ILE A 443 1.72 -23.36 27.64
N ARG A 444 0.69 -22.53 27.70
CA ARG A 444 -0.12 -22.16 26.55
C ARG A 444 0.07 -20.69 26.19
N PHE A 445 0.60 -20.45 24.99
CA PHE A 445 0.72 -19.13 24.38
C PHE A 445 -0.46 -18.89 23.44
N PRO A 446 -1.23 -17.80 23.59
CA PRO A 446 -2.26 -17.44 22.62
C PRO A 446 -1.61 -17.05 21.28
N LEU A 447 -2.20 -17.50 20.16
CA LEU A 447 -1.82 -17.07 18.82
C LEU A 447 -2.89 -16.07 18.33
N ASP A 448 -2.51 -14.80 18.24
CA ASP A 448 -3.33 -13.72 17.66
C ASP A 448 -3.18 -13.63 16.14
#